data_AF-A0A963XD50-F1
#
_entry.id   AF-A0A963XD50-F1
#
_cell.length_a   1.000
_cell.length_b   1.000
_cell.length_c   1.000
_cell.angle_alpha   90.00
_cell.angle_beta   90.00
_cell.angle_gamma   90.00
#
_symmetry.space_group_name_H-M   'P 1'
#
loop_
_entity.id
_entity.type
_entity.pdbx_description
1 polymer ?
#
loop_
_entity_poly.entity_id
_entity_poly.type
_entity_poly.pdbx_seq_one_letter_code
_entity_poly.pdbx_strand_id
1 'polypeptide(L)'
;REVKPEEVDAAIKLARGRGYCFMNRWKIGSDKERELYSKDGAIAIPLMNDGLAFGSLATRFINAAVKAQEIERSILPQMREVAGLIEAEWKQFRTNLNASPSAA
;
A
#
# COMPACT_ATOMS: atom_id res chain seq x y z
N ARG A 1 6.93 -21.94 -0.17
CA ARG A 1 6.29 -22.54 1.04
C ARG A 1 4.83 -22.12 1.16
N GLU A 2 3.98 -22.89 1.82
CA GLU A 2 2.63 -22.46 2.21
C GLU A 2 2.75 -21.33 3.25
N VAL A 3 1.99 -20.24 3.05
CA VAL A 3 1.97 -19.09 3.98
C VAL A 3 0.90 -19.37 5.02
N LYS A 4 1.28 -19.42 6.30
CA LYS A 4 0.29 -19.70 7.36
C LYS A 4 -0.58 -18.46 7.60
N PRO A 5 -1.88 -18.61 7.91
CA PRO A 5 -2.75 -17.48 8.22
C PRO A 5 -2.20 -16.55 9.32
N GLU A 6 -1.52 -17.12 10.32
CA GLU A 6 -0.88 -16.38 11.41
C GLU A 6 0.26 -15.45 10.93
N GLU A 7 1.01 -15.86 9.89
CA GLU A 7 2.06 -15.03 9.30
C GLU A 7 1.46 -13.84 8.55
N VAL A 8 0.30 -14.05 7.90
CA VAL A 8 -0.44 -12.97 7.23
C VAL A 8 -1.00 -12.00 8.27
N ASP A 9 -1.60 -12.48 9.35
CA ASP A 9 -2.15 -11.63 10.41
C ASP A 9 -1.03 -10.81 11.10
N ALA A 10 0.12 -11.43 11.36
CA ALA A 10 1.29 -10.73 11.88
C ALA A 10 1.76 -9.61 10.93
N ALA A 11 1.80 -9.89 9.61
CA ALA A 11 2.15 -8.89 8.61
C ALA A 11 1.13 -7.75 8.53
N ILE A 12 -0.17 -8.05 8.63
CA ILE A 12 -1.25 -7.05 8.66
C ILE A 12 -1.10 -6.15 9.89
N LYS A 13 -0.91 -6.73 11.08
CA LYS A 13 -0.72 -5.98 12.33
C LYS A 13 0.50 -5.07 12.24
N LEU A 14 1.61 -5.57 11.69
CA LEU A 14 2.82 -4.80 11.46
C LEU A 14 2.58 -3.63 10.50
N ALA A 15 1.89 -3.87 9.37
CA ALA A 15 1.57 -2.83 8.40
C ALA A 15 0.67 -1.75 9.01
N ARG A 16 -0.31 -2.14 9.83
CA ARG A 16 -1.18 -1.23 10.58
C ARG A 16 -0.38 -0.36 11.56
N GLY A 17 0.53 -0.95 12.32
CA GLY A 17 1.38 -0.22 13.26
C GLY A 17 2.34 0.76 12.58
N ARG A 18 2.80 0.45 11.37
CA ARG A 18 3.71 1.30 10.58
C ARG A 18 2.97 2.36 9.74
N GLY A 19 1.69 2.13 9.44
CA GLY A 19 0.93 2.93 8.47
C GLY A 19 1.36 2.70 7.02
N TYR A 20 2.10 1.62 6.73
CA TYR A 20 2.52 1.23 5.39
C TYR A 20 2.83 -0.27 5.32
N CYS A 21 2.73 -0.86 4.13
CA CYS A 21 3.18 -2.21 3.84
C CYS A 21 4.39 -2.17 2.91
N PHE A 22 5.44 -2.94 3.22
CA PHE A 22 6.59 -3.12 2.37
C PHE A 22 6.72 -4.60 2.01
N MET A 23 6.76 -4.89 0.72
CA MET A 23 6.92 -6.23 0.18
C MET A 23 8.20 -6.29 -0.65
N ASN A 24 9.10 -7.19 -0.26
CA ASN A 24 10.32 -7.44 -1.00
C ASN A 24 10.25 -8.83 -1.65
N ARG A 25 10.51 -8.92 -2.96
CA ARG A 25 10.56 -10.17 -3.72
C ARG A 25 9.38 -11.11 -3.41
N TRP A 26 8.17 -10.74 -3.82
CA TRP A 26 7.00 -11.61 -3.64
C TRP A 26 7.01 -12.77 -4.65
N LYS A 27 6.44 -13.92 -4.26
CA LYS A 27 6.27 -15.08 -5.16
C LYS A 27 5.29 -14.71 -6.27
N ILE A 28 5.72 -14.84 -7.53
CA ILE A 28 4.89 -14.60 -8.73
C ILE A 28 4.40 -15.88 -9.37
N GLY A 29 4.97 -17.03 -8.99
CA GLY A 29 4.54 -18.33 -9.47
C GLY A 29 5.47 -19.44 -9.01
N SER A 30 5.27 -20.62 -9.59
CA SER A 30 6.20 -21.74 -9.52
C SER A 30 6.17 -22.46 -10.84
N ASP A 31 7.32 -22.83 -11.37
CA ASP A 31 7.42 -23.86 -12.40
C ASP A 31 7.67 -25.24 -11.73
N LYS A 32 7.71 -26.31 -12.52
CA LYS A 32 7.82 -27.70 -12.02
C LYS A 32 9.04 -27.95 -11.12
N GLU A 33 10.03 -27.05 -11.12
CA GLU A 33 11.29 -27.23 -10.40
C GLU A 33 11.64 -26.07 -9.45
N ARG A 34 11.05 -24.88 -9.62
CA ARG A 34 11.45 -23.66 -8.90
C ARG A 34 10.29 -22.75 -8.53
N GLU A 35 10.39 -22.14 -7.36
CA GLU A 35 9.57 -20.98 -7.00
C GLU A 35 10.11 -19.73 -7.71
N LEU A 36 9.23 -19.01 -8.43
CA LEU A 36 9.56 -17.77 -9.11
C LEU A 36 9.20 -16.58 -8.21
N TYR A 37 10.18 -15.71 -7.98
CA TYR A 37 10.01 -14.50 -7.19
C TYR A 37 10.21 -13.26 -8.05
N SER A 38 9.45 -12.21 -7.75
CA SER A 38 9.68 -10.88 -8.31
C SER A 38 11.09 -10.40 -7.97
N LYS A 39 11.76 -9.74 -8.92
CA LYS A 39 13.01 -9.01 -8.65
C LYS A 39 12.73 -7.63 -8.04
N ASP A 40 11.48 -7.21 -8.09
CA ASP A 40 11.01 -5.90 -7.64
C ASP A 40 10.63 -5.96 -6.16
N GLY A 41 10.65 -4.79 -5.54
CA GLY A 41 9.92 -4.56 -4.30
C GLY A 41 8.80 -3.56 -4.51
N ALA A 42 7.89 -3.53 -3.57
CA ALA A 42 6.78 -2.60 -3.57
C ALA A 42 6.57 -2.05 -2.16
N ILE A 43 6.13 -0.80 -2.11
CA ILE A 43 5.60 -0.18 -0.91
C ILE A 43 4.18 0.28 -1.23
N ALA A 44 3.28 0.11 -0.26
CA ALA A 44 1.93 0.63 -0.31
C ALA A 44 1.60 1.37 0.99
N ILE A 45 0.90 2.49 0.87
CA ILE A 45 0.27 3.20 1.99
C ILE A 45 -1.24 3.20 1.79
N PRO A 46 -2.04 3.14 2.87
CA PRO A 46 -3.48 3.21 2.75
C PRO A 46 -3.91 4.63 2.36
N LEU A 47 -5.00 4.73 1.61
CA LEU A 47 -5.74 5.97 1.41
C LEU A 47 -6.95 5.96 2.35
N MET A 48 -7.05 6.99 3.19
CA MET A 48 -7.97 7.04 4.32
C MET A 48 -9.09 8.05 4.06
N ASN A 49 -10.32 7.68 4.43
CA ASN A 49 -11.46 8.58 4.51
C ASN A 49 -12.19 8.31 5.83
N ASP A 50 -12.26 9.31 6.72
CA ASP A 50 -12.93 9.21 8.02
C ASP A 50 -12.46 8.02 8.87
N GLY A 51 -11.15 7.75 8.86
CA GLY A 51 -10.54 6.66 9.62
C GLY A 51 -10.67 5.27 8.98
N LEU A 52 -11.35 5.15 7.84
CA LEU A 52 -11.46 3.92 7.07
C LEU A 52 -10.59 3.96 5.82
N ALA A 53 -9.85 2.89 5.55
CA ALA A 53 -9.11 2.77 4.30
C ALA A 53 -10.09 2.49 3.15
N PHE A 54 -10.04 3.30 2.09
CA PHE A 54 -10.85 3.10 0.88
C PHE A 54 -10.03 2.62 -0.33
N GLY A 55 -8.71 2.63 -0.21
CA GLY A 55 -7.80 2.19 -1.26
C GLY A 55 -6.35 2.21 -0.76
N SER A 56 -5.41 2.10 -1.70
CA SER A 56 -3.98 2.19 -1.40
C SER A 56 -3.23 2.88 -2.53
N LEU A 57 -2.28 3.74 -2.17
CA LEU A 57 -1.26 4.24 -3.09
C LEU A 57 -0.03 3.34 -3.01
N ALA A 58 0.38 2.78 -4.14
CA ALA A 58 1.52 1.88 -4.21
C ALA A 58 2.56 2.37 -5.23
N THR A 59 3.84 2.16 -4.92
CA THR A 59 4.93 2.29 -5.89
C THR A 59 5.79 1.04 -5.90
N ARG A 60 6.30 0.72 -7.08
CA ARG A 60 7.17 -0.43 -7.34
C ARG A 60 8.57 0.08 -7.67
N PHE A 61 9.58 -0.60 -7.14
CA PHE A 61 10.98 -0.30 -7.41
C PHE A 61 11.67 -1.54 -7.98
N ILE A 62 12.44 -1.28 -9.04
CA ILE A 62 13.24 -2.29 -9.72
C ILE A 62 14.47 -2.52 -8.87
N ASN A 63 14.77 -3.80 -8.61
CA ASN A 63 15.89 -4.24 -7.77
C ASN A 63 15.65 -4.02 -6.27
N ALA A 64 15.22 -5.10 -5.62
CA ALA A 64 15.07 -5.33 -4.17
C ALA A 64 16.22 -4.90 -3.23
N ALA A 65 17.30 -4.30 -3.75
CA ALA A 65 18.44 -3.81 -2.97
C ALA A 65 18.12 -2.54 -2.16
N VAL A 66 17.01 -1.85 -2.46
CA VAL A 66 16.53 -0.72 -1.66
C VAL A 66 16.24 -1.20 -0.24
N LYS A 67 16.97 -0.65 0.73
CA LYS A 67 16.83 -1.03 2.14
C LYS A 67 15.58 -0.37 2.73
N ALA A 68 14.93 -1.03 3.70
CA ALA A 68 13.76 -0.49 4.38
C ALA A 68 13.99 0.92 4.95
N GLN A 69 15.19 1.20 5.46
CA GLN A 69 15.56 2.54 5.96
C GLN A 69 15.55 3.61 4.86
N GLU A 70 15.94 3.26 3.64
CA GLU A 70 15.93 4.20 2.52
C GLU A 70 14.49 4.53 2.14
N ILE A 71 13.62 3.52 2.08
CA ILE A 71 12.19 3.70 1.85
C ILE A 71 11.57 4.64 2.88
N GLU A 72 11.84 4.44 4.17
CA GLU A 72 11.31 5.28 5.25
C GLU A 72 11.81 6.73 5.18
N ARG A 73 13.06 6.94 4.73
CA ARG A 73 13.69 8.27 4.71
C ARG A 73 13.39 9.08 3.45
N SER A 74 13.26 8.45 2.29
CA SER A 74 13.16 9.17 1.01
C SER A 74 11.83 8.97 0.28
N ILE A 75 11.30 7.74 0.24
CA ILE A 75 10.12 7.40 -0.57
C ILE A 75 8.82 7.64 0.22
N LEU A 76 8.78 7.15 1.47
CA LEU A 76 7.58 7.19 2.30
C LEU A 76 7.06 8.62 2.56
N PRO A 77 7.90 9.64 2.82
CA PRO A 77 7.42 11.01 2.97
C PRO A 77 6.70 11.54 1.72
N GLN A 78 7.28 11.30 0.54
CA GLN A 78 6.68 11.74 -0.74
C GLN A 78 5.37 11.01 -1.03
N MET A 79 5.33 9.71 -0.78
CA MET A 79 4.08 8.96 -0.93
C MET A 79 2.99 9.49 -0.01
N ARG A 80 3.30 9.79 1.25
CA ARG A 80 2.34 10.34 2.22
C ARG A 80 1.81 11.70 1.77
N GLU A 81 2.65 12.55 1.20
CA GLU A 81 2.23 13.82 0.61
C GLU A 81 1.21 13.59 -0.52
N VAL A 82 1.53 12.71 -1.47
CA VAL A 82 0.62 12.37 -2.59
C VAL A 82 -0.68 11.73 -2.09
N ALA A 83 -0.61 10.83 -1.10
CA ALA A 83 -1.81 10.26 -0.49
C ALA A 83 -2.69 11.33 0.16
N GLY A 84 -2.11 12.29 0.88
CA GLY A 84 -2.84 13.40 1.47
C GLY A 84 -3.58 14.24 0.43
N LEU A 85 -2.97 14.47 -0.74
CA LEU A 85 -3.64 15.15 -1.86
C LEU A 85 -4.82 14.35 -2.39
N ILE A 86 -4.64 13.04 -2.63
CA ILE A 86 -5.70 12.14 -3.11
C ILE A 86 -6.86 12.09 -2.10
N GLU A 87 -6.56 11.98 -0.80
CA GLU A 87 -7.55 11.95 0.27
C GLU A 87 -8.35 13.26 0.35
N ALA A 88 -7.68 14.41 0.18
CA ALA A 88 -8.33 15.72 0.16
C ALA A 88 -9.27 15.87 -1.05
N GLU A 89 -8.81 15.50 -2.25
CA GLU A 89 -9.63 15.51 -3.47
C GLU A 89 -10.83 14.58 -3.35
N TRP A 90 -10.64 13.38 -2.80
CA TRP A 90 -11.71 12.43 -2.56
C TRP A 90 -12.78 13.00 -1.60
N LYS A 91 -12.35 13.63 -0.50
CA LYS A 91 -13.24 14.28 0.46
C LYS A 91 -14.05 15.41 -0.18
N GLN A 92 -13.41 16.24 -1.02
CA GLN A 92 -14.09 17.31 -1.76
C GLN A 92 -15.12 16.73 -2.75
N PHE A 93 -14.73 15.72 -3.53
CA PHE A 93 -15.62 15.02 -4.46
C PHE A 93 -16.87 14.49 -3.74
N ARG A 94 -16.71 13.81 -2.60
CA ARG A 94 -17.83 13.30 -1.80
C ARG A 94 -18.73 14.40 -1.25
N THR A 95 -18.15 15.51 -0.80
CA THR A 95 -18.90 16.67 -0.32
C THR A 95 -19.78 17.22 -1.44
N ASN A 96 -19.22 17.36 -2.65
CA ASN A 96 -19.96 17.85 -3.81
C ASN A 96 -21.06 16.86 -4.26
N LEU A 97 -20.78 15.55 -4.22
CA LEU A 97 -21.76 14.51 -4.55
C LEU A 97 -22.98 14.59 -3.63
N ASN A 98 -22.74 14.79 -2.33
CA ASN A 98 -23.81 14.90 -1.32
C ASN A 98 -24.54 16.25 -1.34
N ALA A 99 -23.92 17.30 -1.87
CA ALA A 99 -24.53 18.62 -2.01
C ALA A 99 -25.38 18.77 -3.28
N SER A 100 -25.33 17.79 -4.21
CA SER A 100 -26.05 17.88 -5.48
C SER A 100 -27.57 17.70 -5.30
N PRO A 101 -28.43 18.58 -5.85
CA PRO A 101 -29.87 18.64 -5.55
C PRO A 101 -30.73 17.47 -6.05
N SER A 102 -30.13 16.49 -6.75
CA SER A 102 -30.84 15.29 -7.24
C SER A 102 -30.95 14.16 -6.21
N ALA A 103 -30.61 14.43 -4.94
CA ALA A 103 -30.65 13.47 -3.83
C ALA A 103 -31.97 13.48 -3.05
N ALA A 104 -32.99 14.22 -3.51
CA ALA A 104 -34.37 14.19 -3.01
C ALA A 104 -35.27 13.39 -3.97
#